data_AF-A0A841KY50-F1
#
_entry.id   AF-A0A841KY50-F1
#
_cell.length_a   1.000
_cell.length_b   1.000
_cell.length_c   1.000
_cell.angle_alpha   90.00
_cell.angle_beta   90.00
_cell.angle_gamma   90.00
#
_symmetry.space_group_name_H-M   'P 1'
#
loop_
_entity.id
_entity.type
_entity.pdbx_description
1 polymer ?
#
loop_
_entity_poly.entity_id
_entity_poly.type
_entity_poly.pdbx_seq_one_letter_code
_entity_poly.pdbx_strand_id
1 'polypeptide(L)' 'MKNALKEANLLGKLNALKFIDIFSPILERYPDVQNKISNGEVEVPLVVLNGEVISQGSIDIHKIMGKVQSI' A
#
# COMPACT_ATOMS: atom_id res chain seq x y z
N MET A 1 1.19 0.65 -11.13
CA MET A 1 1.26 -0.49 -10.18
C MET A 1 0.69 -1.78 -10.73
N LYS A 2 -0.60 -1.87 -11.11
CA LYS A 2 -1.21 -3.12 -11.62
C LYS A 2 -0.46 -3.76 -12.80
N ASN A 3 -0.02 -2.97 -13.78
CA ASN A 3 0.74 -3.48 -14.93
C ASN A 3 2.13 -4.01 -14.51
N ALA A 4 2.87 -3.28 -13.67
CA ALA A 4 4.16 -3.74 -13.14
C ALA A 4 4.05 -5.07 -12.38
N LEU A 5 2.99 -5.23 -11.56
CA LEU A 5 2.72 -6.50 -10.88
C LEU A 5 2.34 -7.62 -11.86
N LYS A 6 1.64 -7.31 -12.95
CA LYS A 6 1.29 -8.27 -14.01
C LYS A 6 2.54 -8.74 -14.76
N GLU A 7 3.40 -7.82 -15.16
CA GLU A 7 4.65 -8.10 -15.87
C GLU A 7 5.60 -8.95 -15.01
N ALA A 8 5.60 -8.72 -13.69
CA ALA A 8 6.37 -9.52 -12.74
C ALA A 8 5.70 -10.85 -12.33
N ASN A 9 4.54 -11.19 -12.90
CA ASN A 9 3.72 -12.36 -12.53
C ASN A 9 3.35 -12.44 -11.02
N LEU A 10 3.17 -11.28 -10.38
CA LEU A 10 2.90 -11.15 -8.93
C LEU A 10 1.44 -10.91 -8.60
N LEU A 11 0.56 -10.73 -9.59
CA LEU A 11 -0.87 -10.48 -9.34
C LEU A 11 -1.53 -11.59 -8.51
N GLY A 12 -1.13 -12.85 -8.71
CA GLY A 12 -1.66 -14.00 -7.96
C GLY A 12 -1.21 -14.05 -6.49
N LYS A 13 -0.17 -13.29 -6.10
CA LYS A 13 0.29 -13.22 -4.72
C LYS A 13 -0.55 -12.26 -3.85
N LEU A 14 -1.41 -11.45 -4.47
CA LEU A 14 -2.21 -10.46 -3.78
C LEU A 14 -3.68 -10.85 -3.84
N ASN A 15 -4.31 -11.03 -2.67
CA ASN A 15 -5.74 -11.33 -2.59
C ASN A 15 -6.61 -10.18 -3.15
N ALA A 16 -6.18 -8.93 -2.95
CA ALA A 16 -6.84 -7.75 -3.49
C ALA A 16 -5.89 -6.55 -3.54
N LEU A 17 -5.98 -5.75 -4.60
CA LEU A 17 -5.39 -4.42 -4.67
C LEU A 17 -6.50 -3.38 -4.55
N LYS A 18 -6.42 -2.52 -3.54
CA LYS A 18 -7.40 -1.45 -3.30
C LYS A 18 -6.72 -0.08 -3.42
N PHE A 19 -7.41 0.86 -4.04
CA PHE A 19 -7.05 2.27 -4.04
C PHE A 19 -8.03 2.97 -3.12
N ILE A 20 -7.52 3.60 -2.06
CA ILE A 20 -8.33 4.26 -1.03
C ILE A 20 -7.93 5.73 -1.04
N ASP A 21 -8.93 6.60 -1.21
CA ASP A 21 -8.78 8.02 -0.92
C ASP A 21 -8.64 8.19 0.59
N ILE A 22 -7.64 8.95 1.03
CA ILE A 22 -7.34 9.17 2.44
C ILE A 22 -8.47 9.92 3.18
N PHE A 23 -9.33 10.62 2.46
CA PHE A 23 -10.51 11.30 3.01
C PHE A 23 -11.76 10.42 2.99
N SER A 24 -11.66 9.19 2.45
CA SER A 24 -12.79 8.28 2.39
C SER A 24 -13.06 7.65 3.76
N PRO A 25 -14.34 7.52 4.18
CA PRO A 25 -14.71 6.84 5.42
C PRO A 25 -14.31 5.36 5.43
N ILE A 26 -13.99 4.76 4.25
CA ILE A 26 -13.48 3.38 4.20
C ILE A 26 -12.16 3.21 4.95
N LEU A 27 -11.40 4.29 5.18
CA LEU A 27 -10.16 4.27 5.93
C LEU A 27 -10.36 3.89 7.41
N GLU A 28 -11.56 4.12 7.97
CA GLU A 28 -11.93 3.68 9.34
C GLU A 28 -11.84 2.16 9.52
N ARG A 29 -11.90 1.39 8.42
CA ARG A 29 -11.69 -0.07 8.44
C ARG A 29 -10.22 -0.46 8.63
N TYR A 30 -9.31 0.52 8.62
CA TYR A 30 -7.87 0.37 8.71
C TYR A 30 -7.32 1.33 9.79
N PRO A 31 -7.71 1.14 11.07
CA PRO A 31 -7.44 2.11 12.14
C PRO A 31 -5.95 2.40 12.33
N ASP A 32 -5.08 1.40 12.21
CA ASP A 32 -3.63 1.59 12.32
C ASP A 32 -3.07 2.52 11.24
N VAL A 33 -3.60 2.41 10.02
CA VAL A 33 -3.20 3.27 8.89
C VAL A 33 -3.77 4.67 9.09
N GLN A 34 -5.02 4.77 9.50
CA GLN A 34 -5.69 6.05 9.77
C GLN A 34 -4.97 6.85 10.87
N ASN A 35 -4.58 6.18 11.97
CA ASN A 35 -3.87 6.79 13.08
C ASN A 35 -2.51 7.31 12.64
N LYS A 36 -1.73 6.51 11.90
CA LYS A 36 -0.44 6.93 11.36
C LYS A 36 -0.54 8.18 10.48
N ILE A 37 -1.56 8.25 9.62
CA ILE A 37 -1.81 9.42 8.78
C ILE A 37 -2.18 10.63 9.64
N SER A 38 -3.11 10.44 10.58
CA SER A 38 -3.63 11.52 11.44
C SER A 38 -2.56 12.11 12.36
N ASN A 39 -1.63 11.27 12.84
CA ASN A 39 -0.51 11.68 13.67
C ASN A 39 0.66 12.27 12.87
N GLY A 40 0.59 12.25 11.54
CA GLY A 40 1.70 12.68 10.67
C GLY A 40 2.92 11.75 10.74
N GLU A 41 2.76 10.49 11.17
CA GLU A 41 3.83 9.50 11.23
C GLU A 41 4.23 8.97 9.84
N VAL A 42 3.34 9.13 8.87
CA VAL A 42 3.52 8.67 7.48
C VAL A 42 3.12 9.74 6.48
N GLU A 43 3.74 9.69 5.31
CA GLU A 43 3.46 10.60 4.20
C GLU A 43 2.52 9.97 3.17
N VAL A 44 1.64 10.79 2.60
CA VAL A 44 0.75 10.40 1.50
C VAL A 44 1.33 10.85 0.15
N PRO A 45 1.15 10.09 -0.95
CA PRO A 45 0.50 8.77 -1.03
C PRO A 45 1.32 7.67 -0.35
N LEU A 46 0.66 6.61 0.11
CA LEU A 46 1.32 5.44 0.71
C LEU A 46 0.79 4.12 0.15
N VAL A 47 1.58 3.06 0.32
CA VAL A 47 1.23 1.68 -0.02
C VAL A 47 1.36 0.82 1.22
N VAL A 48 0.29 0.11 1.54
CA VAL A 48 0.20 -0.78 2.69
C VAL A 48 0.07 -2.22 2.20
N LEU A 49 0.87 -3.12 2.76
CA LEU A 49 0.82 -4.57 2.50
C LEU A 49 0.73 -5.29 3.84
N ASN A 50 -0.32 -6.09 4.04
CA ASN A 50 -0.58 -6.81 5.29
C ASN A 50 -0.51 -5.92 6.56
N GLY A 51 -0.94 -4.66 6.47
CA GLY A 51 -0.89 -3.68 7.57
C GLY A 51 0.44 -2.94 7.72
N GLU A 52 1.51 -3.36 7.02
CA GLU A 52 2.81 -2.68 7.01
C GLU A 52 2.83 -1.60 5.92
N VAL A 53 3.30 -0.39 6.25
CA VAL A 53 3.57 0.66 5.26
C VAL A 53 4.88 0.35 4.56
N ILE A 54 4.82 -0.04 3.28
CA ILE A 54 6.00 -0.45 2.51
C ILE A 54 6.58 0.67 1.64
N SER A 55 5.77 1.67 1.29
CA SER A 55 6.20 2.89 0.56
C SER A 55 5.32 4.07 0.95
N GLN A 56 5.88 5.28 0.99
CA GLN A 56 5.17 6.50 1.37
C GLN A 56 5.79 7.75 0.71
N GLY A 57 5.00 8.82 0.56
CA GLY A 57 5.39 10.04 -0.13
C GLY A 57 5.70 9.77 -1.60
N SER A 58 7.00 9.69 -1.94
CA SER A 58 7.42 9.23 -3.26
C SER A 58 7.30 7.71 -3.38
N ILE A 59 6.36 7.24 -4.20
CA ILE A 59 6.10 5.81 -4.35
C ILE A 59 7.22 5.11 -5.13
N ASP A 60 7.93 4.20 -4.46
CA ASP A 60 8.96 3.36 -5.08
C ASP A 60 8.39 1.98 -5.46
N ILE A 61 8.18 1.80 -6.77
CA ILE A 61 7.66 0.54 -7.33
C ILE A 61 8.62 -0.63 -7.09
N HIS A 62 9.94 -0.41 -7.10
CA HIS A 62 10.92 -1.49 -6.94
C HIS A 62 10.89 -2.03 -5.50
N LYS A 63 10.81 -1.13 -4.52
CA LYS A 63 10.63 -1.49 -3.10
C LYS A 63 9.34 -2.29 -2.89
N ILE A 64 8.25 -1.86 -3.53
CA ILE A 64 6.96 -2.56 -3.43
C ILE A 64 7.05 -3.95 -4.04
N MET A 65 7.63 -4.08 -5.24
CA MET A 65 7.80 -5.38 -5.91
C MET A 65 8.66 -6.34 -5.09
N GLY A 66 9.76 -5.87 -4.51
CA GLY A 66 10.60 -6.69 -3.64
C GLY A 66 9.85 -7.23 -2.42
N LYS A 67 9.04 -6.39 -1.77
CA LYS A 67 8.19 -6.82 -0.65
C LYS A 67 7.12 -7.83 -1.08
N VAL A 68 6.45 -7.62 -2.21
CA VAL A 68 5.45 -8.55 -2.75
C VAL A 68 6.07 -9.88 -3.20
N GLN A 69 7.33 -9.89 -3.63
CA GLN A 69 8.02 -11.15 -3.95
C GLN A 69 8.34 -11.97 -2.70
N SER A 70 8.58 -11.32 -1.57
CA SER A 70 8.97 -11.95 -0.31
C SER A 70 7.83 -12.59 0.51
N ILE A 71 6.58 -12.37 0.09
CA ILE A 71 5.38 -13.04 0.65
C ILE A 71 5.02 -14.32 -0.10
#